data_AF-A0A4R0GE71-F1
#
_entry.id   AF-A0A4R0GE71-F1
#
_cell.length_a   1.000
_cell.length_b   1.000
_cell.length_c   1.000
_cell.angle_alpha   90.00
_cell.angle_beta   90.00
_cell.angle_gamma   90.00
#
_symmetry.space_group_name_H-M   'P 1'
#
loop_
_entity.id
_entity.type
_entity.pdbx_description
1 polymer ?
#
loop_
_entity_poly.entity_id
_entity_poly.type
_entity_poly.pdbx_seq_one_letter_code
_entity_poly.pdbx_strand_id
1 'polypeptide(L)'
;MHPLIRTARTTGLFYLSLAAAGALGFLTIRPRLFAAGDPEATLANLIQHESLARAAIALELLVVLTQTGTAVWFYRLFRSVDRTAAGCIAAFGMVNAIAILGSSALLATASEVAAQPLGNAADTVALLYLISGNLWTVGGLFFGLWLVPMGWCVLRSGWLPRALGWILVVGGAGYVLNTFVAYLAPGAGIVADLLVVPATVGEFWILGYLIVLGVRKSALPTPAATPDAAPDAATAPA
;
A
#
# COMPACT_ATOMS: atom_id res chain seq x y z
N MET A 1 -0.48 25.72 7.03
CA MET A 1 -1.36 24.64 6.49
C MET A 1 -2.12 24.00 7.64
N HIS A 2 -3.39 23.67 7.47
CA HIS A 2 -4.20 23.03 8.52
C HIS A 2 -3.61 21.64 8.89
N PRO A 3 -3.58 21.23 10.18
CA PRO A 3 -2.98 19.97 10.63
C PRO A 3 -3.49 18.72 9.88
N LEU A 4 -4.77 18.72 9.48
CA LEU A 4 -5.38 17.65 8.69
C LEU A 4 -4.77 17.55 7.27
N ILE A 5 -4.54 18.69 6.60
CA ILE A 5 -3.94 18.71 5.25
C ILE A 5 -2.49 18.22 5.32
N ARG A 6 -1.74 18.62 6.36
CA ARG A 6 -0.37 18.15 6.56
C ARG A 6 -0.35 16.63 6.76
N THR A 7 -1.23 16.10 7.60
CA THR A 7 -1.36 14.65 7.82
C THR A 7 -1.70 13.93 6.51
N ALA A 8 -2.70 14.40 5.77
CA ALA A 8 -3.12 13.80 4.50
C ALA A 8 -1.99 13.76 3.46
N ARG A 9 -1.22 14.85 3.33
CA ARG A 9 -0.07 14.90 2.41
C ARG A 9 1.05 13.95 2.83
N THR A 10 1.34 13.84 4.12
CA THR A 10 2.33 12.88 4.61
C THR A 10 1.85 11.44 4.41
N THR A 11 0.55 11.16 4.62
CA THR A 11 -0.06 9.86 4.28
C THR A 11 0.11 9.55 2.79
N GLY A 12 -0.21 10.50 1.92
CA GLY A 12 -0.05 10.36 0.47
C GLY A 12 1.41 10.14 0.04
N LEU A 13 2.37 10.80 0.69
CA LEU A 13 3.80 10.60 0.42
C LEU A 13 4.25 9.19 0.76
N PHE A 14 3.89 8.67 1.96
CA PHE A 14 4.21 7.29 2.31
C PHE A 14 3.57 6.29 1.34
N TYR A 15 2.31 6.52 0.95
CA TYR A 15 1.62 5.63 0.02
C TYR A 15 2.24 5.69 -1.39
N LEU A 16 2.69 6.86 -1.85
CA LEU A 16 3.42 6.98 -3.10
C LEU A 16 4.77 6.27 -3.06
N SER A 17 5.54 6.44 -1.98
CA SER A 17 6.81 5.74 -1.83
C SER A 17 6.62 4.22 -1.82
N LEU A 18 5.56 3.73 -1.18
CA LEU A 18 5.13 2.34 -1.23
C LEU A 18 4.84 1.87 -2.66
N ALA A 19 3.97 2.58 -3.38
CA ALA A 19 3.59 2.20 -4.74
C ALA A 19 4.79 2.23 -5.70
N ALA A 20 5.65 3.25 -5.60
CA ALA A 20 6.84 3.39 -6.43
C ALA A 20 7.86 2.28 -6.15
N ALA A 21 8.14 1.99 -4.87
CA ALA A 21 9.07 0.92 -4.50
C ALA A 21 8.56 -0.46 -4.94
N GLY A 22 7.26 -0.73 -4.74
CA GLY A 22 6.62 -1.97 -5.17
C GLY A 22 6.63 -2.14 -6.69
N ALA A 23 6.29 -1.09 -7.44
CA ALA A 23 6.31 -1.12 -8.90
C ALA A 23 7.72 -1.34 -9.46
N LEU A 24 8.73 -0.62 -8.93
CA LEU A 24 10.12 -0.83 -9.34
C LEU A 24 10.59 -2.26 -9.01
N GLY A 25 10.37 -2.72 -7.78
CA GLY A 25 10.80 -4.06 -7.35
C GLY A 25 10.13 -5.18 -8.16
N PHE A 26 8.80 -5.15 -8.24
CA PHE A 26 8.02 -6.27 -8.79
C PHE A 26 7.90 -6.23 -10.32
N LEU A 27 7.69 -5.06 -10.93
CA LEU A 27 7.46 -4.95 -12.38
C LEU A 27 8.74 -4.77 -13.20
N THR A 28 9.80 -4.20 -12.62
CA THR A 28 11.04 -3.92 -13.38
C THR A 28 12.23 -4.79 -12.98
N ILE A 29 12.42 -5.05 -11.69
CA ILE A 29 13.59 -5.78 -11.19
C ILE A 29 13.34 -7.29 -11.17
N ARG A 30 12.23 -7.74 -10.58
CA ARG A 30 11.92 -9.18 -10.42
C ARG A 30 11.96 -9.98 -11.73
N PRO A 31 11.40 -9.51 -12.87
CA PRO A 31 11.42 -10.28 -14.13
C PRO A 31 12.82 -10.45 -14.73
N ARG A 32 13.81 -9.65 -14.30
CA ARG A 32 15.21 -9.77 -14.73
C ARG A 32 16.02 -10.75 -13.88
N LEU A 33 15.52 -11.08 -12.69
CA LEU A 33 16.18 -11.98 -11.75
C LEU A 33 15.54 -13.38 -11.76
N PHE A 34 14.22 -13.44 -11.84
CA PHE A 34 13.47 -14.69 -11.73
C PHE A 34 12.99 -15.19 -13.10
N ALA A 35 13.50 -16.35 -13.51
CA ALA A 35 13.06 -17.07 -14.71
C ALA A 35 12.08 -18.18 -14.31
N ALA A 36 10.79 -17.94 -14.49
CA ALA A 36 9.75 -18.90 -14.08
C ALA A 36 9.92 -20.23 -14.83
N GLY A 37 10.05 -21.33 -14.08
CA GLY A 37 10.22 -22.67 -14.63
C GLY A 37 11.66 -23.03 -15.04
N ASP A 38 12.62 -22.12 -14.86
CA ASP A 38 14.04 -22.35 -15.13
C ASP A 38 14.90 -21.98 -13.91
N PRO A 39 15.15 -22.96 -13.01
CA PRO A 39 15.96 -22.76 -11.81
C PRO A 39 17.41 -22.35 -12.12
N GLU A 40 17.99 -22.91 -13.19
CA GLU A 40 19.37 -22.63 -13.60
C GLU A 40 19.52 -21.19 -14.12
N ALA A 41 18.57 -20.74 -14.96
CA ALA A 41 18.56 -19.36 -15.41
C ALA A 41 18.35 -18.37 -14.26
N THR A 42 17.49 -18.70 -13.29
CA THR A 42 17.30 -17.87 -12.09
C THR A 42 18.60 -17.73 -11.30
N LEU A 43 19.29 -18.85 -11.02
CA LEU A 43 20.57 -18.84 -10.33
C LEU A 43 21.62 -18.02 -11.10
N ALA A 44 21.73 -18.24 -12.41
CA ALA A 44 22.66 -17.51 -13.27
C ALA A 44 22.38 -16.00 -13.25
N ASN A 45 21.11 -15.58 -13.32
CA ASN A 45 20.72 -14.17 -13.25
C ASN A 45 21.11 -13.54 -11.91
N LEU A 46 20.94 -14.24 -10.79
CA LEU A 46 21.34 -13.75 -9.47
C LEU A 46 22.85 -13.53 -9.36
N ILE A 47 23.64 -14.46 -9.90
CA ILE A 47 25.11 -14.37 -9.90
C ILE A 47 25.58 -13.23 -10.82
N GLN A 48 25.02 -13.14 -12.03
CA GLN A 48 25.40 -12.13 -13.02
C GLN A 48 24.93 -10.72 -12.67
N HIS A 49 23.82 -10.60 -11.92
CA HIS A 49 23.19 -9.33 -11.56
C HIS A 49 23.09 -9.13 -10.05
N GLU A 50 24.18 -9.40 -9.32
CA GLU A 50 24.23 -9.31 -7.86
C GLU A 50 23.78 -7.95 -7.30
N SER A 51 24.18 -6.84 -7.93
CA SER A 51 23.76 -5.49 -7.52
C SER A 51 22.25 -5.27 -7.68
N LEU A 52 21.66 -5.87 -8.72
CA LEU A 52 20.23 -5.82 -9.00
C LEU A 52 19.45 -6.67 -7.98
N ALA A 53 19.98 -7.82 -7.58
CA ALA A 53 19.42 -8.65 -6.51
C ALA A 53 19.43 -7.92 -5.15
N ARG A 54 20.54 -7.27 -4.81
CA ARG A 54 20.63 -6.41 -3.60
C ARG A 54 19.64 -5.24 -3.65
N ALA A 55 19.48 -4.61 -4.82
CA ALA A 55 18.50 -3.54 -5.01
C ALA A 55 17.05 -4.05 -4.85
N ALA A 56 16.75 -5.28 -5.31
CA ALA A 56 15.43 -5.90 -5.12
C ALA A 56 15.10 -6.05 -3.62
N ILE A 57 16.03 -6.56 -2.83
CA ILE A 57 15.88 -6.70 -1.37
C ILE A 57 15.68 -5.33 -0.71
N ALA A 58 16.51 -4.34 -1.08
CA ALA A 58 16.38 -2.98 -0.55
C ALA A 58 15.02 -2.35 -0.86
N LEU A 59 14.46 -2.60 -2.06
CA LEU A 59 13.13 -2.13 -2.42
C LEU A 59 12.03 -2.84 -1.64
N GLU A 60 12.13 -4.14 -1.38
CA GLU A 60 11.16 -4.82 -0.51
C GLU A 60 11.20 -4.28 0.92
N LEU A 61 12.39 -4.02 1.47
CA LEU A 61 12.53 -3.37 2.78
C LEU A 61 11.95 -1.94 2.78
N LEU A 62 12.15 -1.19 1.69
CA LEU A 62 11.54 0.13 1.53
C LEU A 62 10.01 0.04 1.47
N VAL A 63 9.47 -0.98 0.79
CA VAL A 63 8.03 -1.29 0.81
C VAL A 63 7.56 -1.56 2.23
N VAL A 64 8.26 -2.37 3.03
CA VAL A 64 7.90 -2.63 4.44
C VAL A 64 7.85 -1.34 5.25
N LEU A 65 8.88 -0.49 5.13
CA LEU A 65 8.97 0.77 5.86
C LEU A 65 7.84 1.74 5.47
N THR A 66 7.59 1.88 4.17
CA THR A 66 6.59 2.79 3.63
C THR A 66 5.17 2.28 3.85
N GLN A 67 4.92 0.97 3.76
CA GLN A 67 3.66 0.33 4.15
C GLN A 67 3.34 0.57 5.62
N THR A 68 4.33 0.38 6.50
CA THR A 68 4.21 0.65 7.95
C THR A 68 3.88 2.11 8.21
N GLY A 69 4.60 3.03 7.57
CA GLY A 69 4.33 4.47 7.66
C GLY A 69 2.91 4.82 7.17
N THR A 70 2.52 4.27 6.02
CA THR A 70 1.20 4.47 5.41
C THR A 70 0.08 3.98 6.35
N ALA A 71 0.24 2.80 6.94
CA ALA A 71 -0.71 2.21 7.89
C ALA A 71 -0.95 3.11 9.12
N VAL A 72 0.14 3.55 9.76
CA VAL A 72 0.06 4.41 10.95
C VAL A 72 -0.51 5.79 10.60
N TRP A 73 -0.19 6.32 9.42
CA TRP A 73 -0.65 7.65 9.00
C TRP A 73 -2.11 7.65 8.55
N PHE A 74 -2.59 6.56 7.94
CA PHE A 74 -4.02 6.39 7.71
C PHE A 74 -4.81 6.27 9.01
N TYR A 75 -4.28 5.57 10.03
CA TYR A 75 -4.91 5.58 11.35
C TYR A 75 -5.01 7.00 11.91
N ARG A 76 -3.90 7.76 11.87
CA ARG A 76 -3.90 9.15 12.33
C ARG A 76 -4.87 10.05 11.55
N LEU A 77 -5.02 9.81 10.25
CA LEU A 77 -5.92 10.56 9.38
C LEU A 77 -7.39 10.26 9.71
N PHE A 78 -7.77 8.98 9.78
CA PHE A 78 -9.17 8.57 9.89
C PHE A 78 -9.67 8.30 11.32
N ARG A 79 -8.80 8.30 12.34
CA ARG A 79 -9.21 8.03 13.73
C ARG A 79 -10.30 8.97 14.27
N SER A 80 -10.40 10.20 13.75
CA SER A 80 -11.43 11.16 14.15
C SER A 80 -12.77 10.92 13.45
N VAL A 81 -12.81 10.07 12.42
CA VAL A 81 -14.01 9.70 11.66
C VAL A 81 -14.59 8.41 12.22
N ASP A 82 -13.75 7.38 12.31
CA ASP A 82 -14.12 6.07 12.83
C ASP A 82 -12.87 5.38 13.37
N ARG A 83 -12.80 5.25 14.71
CA ARG A 83 -11.62 4.71 15.38
C ARG A 83 -11.41 3.22 15.08
N THR A 84 -12.49 2.47 14.91
CA THR A 84 -12.43 1.03 14.63
C THR A 84 -11.96 0.80 13.21
N ALA A 85 -12.59 1.46 12.23
CA ALA A 85 -12.19 1.33 10.82
C ALA A 85 -10.74 1.82 10.60
N ALA A 86 -10.35 2.93 11.23
CA ALA A 86 -8.96 3.40 11.21
C ALA A 86 -7.99 2.35 11.79
N GLY A 87 -8.38 1.70 12.90
CA GLY A 87 -7.62 0.61 13.51
C GLY A 87 -7.46 -0.60 12.59
N CYS A 88 -8.54 -0.99 11.88
CA CYS A 88 -8.50 -2.06 10.88
C CYS A 88 -7.53 -1.75 9.73
N ILE A 89 -7.55 -0.52 9.19
CA ILE A 89 -6.58 -0.11 8.14
C ILE A 89 -5.15 -0.32 8.63
N ALA A 90 -4.83 0.17 9.84
CA ALA A 90 -3.48 0.01 10.37
C ALA A 90 -3.10 -1.46 10.62
N ALA A 91 -4.00 -2.25 11.20
CA ALA A 91 -3.77 -3.65 11.50
C ALA A 91 -3.51 -4.46 10.22
N PHE A 92 -4.39 -4.36 9.23
CA PHE A 92 -4.25 -5.09 7.97
C PHE A 92 -3.01 -4.63 7.19
N GLY A 93 -2.69 -3.34 7.24
CA GLY A 93 -1.48 -2.79 6.65
C GLY A 93 -0.20 -3.33 7.26
N MET A 94 -0.19 -3.51 8.59
CA MET A 94 0.95 -4.10 9.29
C MET A 94 1.13 -5.58 8.93
N VAL A 95 0.03 -6.32 8.77
CA VAL A 95 0.10 -7.72 8.31
C VAL A 95 0.72 -7.81 6.91
N ASN A 96 0.35 -6.91 5.99
CA ASN A 96 1.01 -6.81 4.68
C ASN A 96 2.51 -6.52 4.81
N ALA A 97 2.89 -5.58 5.68
CA ALA A 97 4.29 -5.26 5.92
C ALA A 97 5.08 -6.47 6.44
N ILE A 98 4.48 -7.29 7.32
CA ILE A 98 5.11 -8.52 7.84
C ILE A 98 5.26 -9.57 6.74
N ALA A 99 4.24 -9.75 5.89
CA ALA A 99 4.31 -10.70 4.77
C ALA A 99 5.45 -10.33 3.79
N ILE A 100 5.58 -9.05 3.46
CA ILE A 100 6.62 -8.54 2.56
C ILE A 100 7.99 -8.58 3.25
N LEU A 101 8.06 -8.35 4.57
CA LEU A 101 9.29 -8.54 5.33
C LEU A 101 9.76 -10.00 5.25
N GLY A 102 8.85 -10.97 5.37
CA GLY A 102 9.15 -12.38 5.13
C GLY A 102 9.67 -12.65 3.72
N SER A 103 9.06 -12.04 2.70
CA SER A 103 9.53 -12.14 1.32
C SER A 103 10.96 -11.60 1.17
N SER A 104 11.27 -10.45 1.79
CA SER A 104 12.60 -9.86 1.73
C SER A 104 13.68 -10.75 2.35
N ALA A 105 13.35 -11.46 3.44
CA ALA A 105 14.24 -12.42 4.07
C ALA A 105 14.53 -13.61 3.14
N LEU A 106 13.51 -14.13 2.45
CA LEU A 106 13.67 -15.22 1.48
C LEU A 106 14.54 -14.78 0.29
N LEU A 107 14.36 -13.56 -0.22
CA LEU A 107 15.19 -13.02 -1.31
C LEU A 107 16.65 -12.81 -0.86
N ALA A 108 16.87 -12.39 0.39
CA ALA A 108 18.20 -12.30 0.98
C ALA A 108 18.86 -13.69 1.06
N THR A 109 18.16 -14.68 1.60
CA THR A 109 18.66 -16.07 1.66
C THR A 109 18.93 -16.63 0.25
N ALA A 110 18.08 -16.34 -0.73
CA ALA A 110 18.31 -16.76 -2.11
C ALA A 110 19.60 -16.15 -2.68
N SER A 111 19.88 -14.88 -2.36
CA SER A 111 21.11 -14.21 -2.79
C SER A 111 22.35 -14.77 -2.10
N GLU A 112 22.25 -15.13 -0.82
CA GLU A 112 23.33 -15.80 -0.08
C GLU A 112 23.63 -17.19 -0.65
N VAL A 113 22.60 -18.00 -0.91
CA VAL A 113 22.75 -19.33 -1.53
C VAL A 113 23.33 -19.23 -2.95
N ALA A 114 22.95 -18.20 -3.72
CA ALA A 114 23.52 -17.98 -5.04
C ALA A 114 25.03 -17.64 -4.98
N ALA A 115 25.45 -16.86 -3.98
CA ALA A 115 26.85 -16.49 -3.79
C ALA A 115 27.70 -17.60 -3.16
N GLN A 116 27.10 -18.39 -2.25
CA GLN A 116 27.74 -19.50 -1.54
C GLN A 116 26.83 -20.73 -1.62
N PRO A 117 26.97 -21.54 -2.70
CA PRO A 117 26.09 -22.66 -2.97
C PRO A 117 25.99 -23.64 -1.79
N LEU A 118 24.75 -23.95 -1.40
CA LEU A 118 24.38 -24.96 -0.42
C LEU A 118 23.50 -26.00 -1.12
N GLY A 119 23.97 -27.25 -1.19
CA GLY A 119 23.23 -28.33 -1.86
C GLY A 119 22.92 -28.02 -3.33
N ASN A 120 21.70 -28.31 -3.77
CA ASN A 120 21.22 -27.87 -5.08
C ASN A 120 20.80 -26.39 -5.02
N ALA A 121 21.75 -25.50 -5.30
CA ALA A 121 21.54 -24.05 -5.22
C ALA A 121 20.46 -23.55 -6.19
N ALA A 122 20.38 -24.10 -7.42
CA ALA A 122 19.42 -23.68 -8.42
C ALA A 122 17.97 -23.93 -7.96
N ASP A 123 17.68 -25.16 -7.52
CA ASP A 123 16.37 -25.52 -6.99
C ASP A 123 16.02 -24.73 -5.72
N THR A 124 17.00 -24.54 -4.83
CA THR A 124 16.80 -23.80 -3.57
C THR A 124 16.45 -22.34 -3.84
N VAL A 125 17.20 -21.67 -4.70
CA VAL A 125 16.95 -20.27 -5.10
C VAL A 125 15.58 -20.14 -5.76
N ALA A 126 15.26 -21.03 -6.72
CA ALA A 126 13.97 -21.01 -7.40
C ALA A 126 12.79 -21.19 -6.42
N LEU A 127 12.91 -22.12 -5.47
CA LEU A 127 11.91 -22.34 -4.44
C LEU A 127 11.73 -21.11 -3.54
N LEU A 128 12.81 -20.47 -3.11
CA LEU A 128 12.75 -19.25 -2.28
C LEU A 128 12.04 -18.10 -3.02
N TYR A 129 12.31 -17.93 -4.32
CA TYR A 129 11.61 -16.94 -5.16
C TYR A 129 10.13 -17.26 -5.35
N LEU A 130 9.77 -18.53 -5.48
CA LEU A 130 8.37 -18.98 -5.55
C LEU A 130 7.63 -18.73 -4.23
N ILE A 131 8.26 -19.04 -3.09
CA ILE A 131 7.66 -18.76 -1.77
C ILE A 131 7.52 -17.24 -1.57
N SER A 132 8.53 -16.45 -1.94
CA SER A 132 8.43 -14.98 -1.94
C SER A 132 7.22 -14.50 -2.76
N GLY A 133 7.04 -15.02 -3.99
CA GLY A 133 5.91 -14.64 -4.84
C GLY A 133 4.56 -15.03 -4.23
N ASN A 134 4.50 -16.17 -3.56
CA ASN A 134 3.32 -16.59 -2.82
C ASN A 134 3.05 -15.72 -1.59
N LEU A 135 4.07 -15.22 -0.87
CA LEU A 135 3.89 -14.27 0.23
C LEU A 135 3.20 -12.97 -0.24
N TRP A 136 3.57 -12.47 -1.42
CA TRP A 136 2.87 -11.35 -2.06
C TRP A 136 1.42 -11.69 -2.41
N THR A 137 1.19 -12.88 -2.95
CA THR A 137 -0.15 -13.34 -3.35
C THR A 137 -1.09 -13.50 -2.15
N VAL A 138 -0.66 -14.22 -1.10
CA VAL A 138 -1.46 -14.36 0.14
C VAL A 138 -1.60 -13.04 0.87
N GLY A 139 -0.59 -12.17 0.82
CA GLY A 139 -0.66 -10.80 1.32
C GLY A 139 -1.76 -9.97 0.64
N GLY A 140 -2.07 -10.26 -0.63
CA GLY A 140 -3.18 -9.65 -1.36
C GLY A 140 -4.53 -9.72 -0.63
N LEU A 141 -4.75 -10.75 0.21
CA LEU A 141 -5.93 -10.83 1.09
C LEU A 141 -6.04 -9.62 2.02
N PHE A 142 -4.96 -9.34 2.77
CA PHE A 142 -4.92 -8.24 3.73
C PHE A 142 -4.82 -6.89 3.04
N PHE A 143 -4.27 -6.83 1.82
CA PHE A 143 -4.33 -5.66 0.98
C PHE A 143 -5.76 -5.30 0.59
N GLY A 144 -6.57 -6.29 0.19
CA GLY A 144 -7.99 -6.09 -0.06
C GLY A 144 -8.77 -5.68 1.19
N LEU A 145 -8.53 -6.37 2.31
CA LEU A 145 -9.15 -6.04 3.60
C LEU A 145 -8.77 -4.66 4.13
N TRP A 146 -7.60 -4.13 3.76
CA TRP A 146 -7.17 -2.76 4.06
C TRP A 146 -8.00 -1.71 3.29
N LEU A 147 -8.35 -1.97 2.02
CA LEU A 147 -9.04 -1.01 1.16
C LEU A 147 -10.50 -0.81 1.57
N VAL A 148 -11.16 -1.85 2.08
CA VAL A 148 -12.57 -1.80 2.52
C VAL A 148 -12.83 -0.76 3.63
N PRO A 149 -12.17 -0.81 4.81
CA PRO A 149 -12.34 0.20 5.85
C PRO A 149 -11.83 1.57 5.42
N MET A 150 -10.84 1.65 4.53
CA MET A 150 -10.39 2.91 3.95
C MET A 150 -11.50 3.57 3.11
N GLY A 151 -12.13 2.81 2.22
CA GLY A 151 -13.26 3.26 1.42
C GLY A 151 -14.45 3.67 2.29
N TRP A 152 -14.72 2.91 3.37
CA TRP A 152 -15.73 3.27 4.37
C TRP A 152 -15.44 4.61 5.05
N CYS A 153 -14.20 4.85 5.49
CA CYS A 153 -13.78 6.12 6.07
C CYS A 153 -13.93 7.29 5.08
N VAL A 154 -13.66 7.07 3.79
CA VAL A 154 -13.91 8.07 2.74
C VAL A 154 -15.40 8.38 2.62
N LEU A 155 -16.26 7.37 2.59
CA LEU A 155 -17.72 7.53 2.48
C LEU A 155 -18.33 8.23 3.70
N ARG A 156 -17.80 7.97 4.89
CA ARG A 156 -18.27 8.55 6.16
C ARG A 156 -17.76 9.96 6.40
N SER A 157 -16.50 10.24 6.05
CA SER A 157 -15.88 11.56 6.28
C SER A 157 -16.30 12.63 5.27
N GLY A 158 -16.56 12.24 4.01
CA GLY A 158 -16.78 13.19 2.92
C GLY A 158 -15.55 14.03 2.56
N TRP A 159 -14.36 13.71 3.08
CA TRP A 159 -13.13 14.44 2.82
C TRP A 159 -12.56 14.21 1.42
N LEU A 160 -12.95 13.09 0.81
CA LEU A 160 -12.60 12.67 -0.55
C LEU A 160 -13.89 12.39 -1.34
N PRO A 161 -13.85 12.27 -2.69
CA PRO A 161 -15.02 11.96 -3.50
C PRO A 161 -15.71 10.65 -3.08
N ARG A 162 -17.05 10.65 -2.99
CA ARG A 162 -17.79 9.44 -2.61
C ARG A 162 -17.59 8.28 -3.60
N ALA A 163 -17.44 8.60 -4.89
CA ALA A 163 -17.13 7.60 -5.91
C ALA A 163 -15.84 6.82 -5.60
N LEU A 164 -14.79 7.52 -5.15
CA LEU A 164 -13.54 6.90 -4.71
C LEU A 164 -13.77 5.91 -3.56
N GLY A 165 -14.61 6.29 -2.58
CA GLY A 165 -14.94 5.40 -1.46
C GLY A 165 -15.53 4.07 -1.91
N TRP A 166 -16.47 4.08 -2.87
CA TRP A 166 -17.05 2.86 -3.43
C TRP A 166 -16.04 2.05 -4.25
N ILE A 167 -15.23 2.70 -5.06
CA ILE A 167 -14.18 2.04 -5.86
C ILE A 167 -13.21 1.31 -4.93
N LEU A 168 -12.80 1.92 -3.80
CA LEU A 168 -11.94 1.28 -2.81
C LEU A 168 -12.60 0.06 -2.15
N VAL A 169 -13.89 0.15 -1.79
CA VAL A 169 -14.62 -0.99 -1.20
C VAL A 169 -14.74 -2.14 -2.19
N VAL A 170 -15.17 -1.85 -3.42
CA VAL A 170 -15.32 -2.86 -4.48
C VAL A 170 -13.95 -3.46 -4.86
N GLY A 171 -12.94 -2.61 -4.99
CA GLY A 171 -11.57 -3.05 -5.24
C GLY A 171 -11.00 -3.91 -4.12
N GLY A 172 -11.27 -3.56 -2.86
CA GLY A 172 -10.88 -4.36 -1.70
C GLY A 172 -11.51 -5.75 -1.71
N ALA A 173 -12.82 -5.83 -2.00
CA ALA A 173 -13.50 -7.12 -2.17
C ALA A 173 -12.94 -7.91 -3.36
N GLY A 174 -12.60 -7.23 -4.46
CA GLY A 174 -11.95 -7.81 -5.63
C GLY A 174 -10.60 -8.44 -5.30
N TYR A 175 -9.74 -7.75 -4.53
CA TYR A 175 -8.46 -8.29 -4.05
C TYR A 175 -8.63 -9.54 -3.19
N VAL A 176 -9.58 -9.50 -2.24
CA VAL A 176 -9.87 -10.66 -1.39
C VAL A 176 -10.27 -11.86 -2.25
N LEU A 177 -11.23 -11.67 -3.15
CA LEU A 177 -11.70 -12.73 -4.04
C LEU A 177 -10.58 -13.23 -4.97
N ASN A 178 -9.78 -12.34 -5.52
CA ASN A 178 -8.64 -12.67 -6.36
C ASN A 178 -7.65 -13.60 -5.65
N THR A 179 -7.33 -13.34 -4.38
CA THR A 179 -6.45 -14.21 -3.60
C THR A 179 -7.01 -15.63 -3.46
N PHE A 180 -8.32 -15.79 -3.27
CA PHE A 180 -8.92 -17.13 -3.24
C PHE A 180 -8.94 -17.78 -4.62
N VAL A 181 -9.28 -17.04 -5.67
CA VAL A 181 -9.33 -17.54 -7.06
C VAL A 181 -7.95 -18.02 -7.52
N ALA A 182 -6.88 -17.31 -7.16
CA ALA A 182 -5.51 -17.66 -7.50
C ALA A 182 -5.12 -19.09 -7.05
N TYR A 183 -5.68 -19.57 -5.94
CA TYR A 183 -5.39 -20.91 -5.40
C TYR A 183 -6.49 -21.95 -5.66
N LEU A 184 -7.75 -21.53 -5.68
CA LEU A 184 -8.89 -22.45 -5.83
C LEU A 184 -9.29 -22.69 -7.29
N ALA A 185 -8.93 -21.79 -8.20
CA ALA A 185 -9.29 -21.86 -9.61
C ALA A 185 -8.14 -21.38 -10.52
N PRO A 186 -7.01 -22.12 -10.59
CA PRO A 186 -5.83 -21.70 -11.36
C PRO A 186 -6.07 -21.53 -12.88
N GLY A 187 -7.19 -22.01 -13.42
CA GLY A 187 -7.61 -21.79 -14.81
C GLY A 187 -8.39 -20.49 -15.07
N ALA A 188 -8.71 -19.71 -14.03
CA ALA A 188 -9.57 -18.52 -14.11
C ALA A 188 -8.78 -17.19 -14.15
N GLY A 189 -7.56 -17.19 -14.70
CA GLY A 189 -6.64 -16.04 -14.67
C GLY A 189 -7.25 -14.71 -15.16
N ILE A 190 -8.02 -14.74 -16.25
CA ILE A 190 -8.68 -13.53 -16.78
C ILE A 190 -9.70 -12.96 -15.78
N VAL A 191 -10.41 -13.82 -15.06
CA VAL A 191 -11.38 -13.39 -14.05
C VAL A 191 -10.65 -12.79 -12.85
N ALA A 192 -9.55 -13.43 -12.42
CA ALA A 192 -8.66 -12.93 -11.38
C ALA A 192 -8.13 -11.52 -11.70
N ASP A 193 -7.59 -11.31 -12.90
CA ASP A 193 -7.05 -10.01 -13.32
C ASP A 193 -8.12 -8.90 -13.35
N LEU A 194 -9.32 -9.22 -13.85
CA LEU A 194 -10.43 -8.26 -13.91
C LEU A 194 -10.94 -7.86 -12.52
N LEU A 195 -10.85 -8.73 -11.52
CA LEU A 195 -11.27 -8.43 -10.15
C LEU A 195 -10.41 -7.36 -9.47
N VAL A 196 -9.15 -7.22 -9.87
CA VAL A 196 -8.20 -6.29 -9.25
C VAL A 196 -8.25 -4.89 -9.89
N VAL A 197 -8.78 -4.76 -11.11
CA VAL A 197 -8.87 -3.48 -11.84
C VAL A 197 -9.50 -2.34 -11.01
N PRO A 198 -10.65 -2.53 -10.33
CA PRO A 198 -11.23 -1.46 -9.52
C PRO A 198 -10.32 -1.02 -8.38
N ALA A 199 -9.57 -1.96 -7.79
CA ALA A 199 -8.63 -1.66 -6.73
C ALA A 199 -7.50 -0.77 -7.24
N THR A 200 -6.84 -1.18 -8.32
CA THR A 200 -5.76 -0.40 -8.95
C THR A 200 -6.21 1.02 -9.28
N VAL A 201 -7.40 1.18 -9.86
CA VAL A 201 -7.99 2.51 -10.15
C VAL A 201 -8.22 3.31 -8.86
N GLY A 202 -8.79 2.68 -7.83
CA GLY A 202 -9.04 3.32 -6.53
C GLY A 202 -7.76 3.78 -5.85
N GLU A 203 -6.71 2.96 -5.90
CA GLU A 203 -5.41 3.24 -5.29
C GLU A 203 -4.70 4.41 -5.96
N PHE A 204 -4.60 4.41 -7.29
CA PHE A 204 -4.00 5.54 -8.01
C PHE A 204 -4.78 6.83 -7.79
N TRP A 205 -6.11 6.74 -7.69
CA TRP A 205 -6.95 7.92 -7.42
C TRP A 205 -6.76 8.45 -6.00
N ILE A 206 -6.80 7.63 -4.95
CA ILE A 206 -6.58 8.11 -3.58
C ILE A 206 -5.18 8.68 -3.40
N LEU A 207 -4.17 8.03 -3.98
CA LEU A 207 -2.78 8.45 -3.92
C LEU A 207 -2.58 9.81 -4.61
N GLY A 208 -3.08 9.97 -5.84
CA GLY A 208 -3.05 11.25 -6.54
C GLY A 208 -3.81 12.35 -5.80
N TYR A 209 -4.97 12.03 -5.23
CA TYR A 209 -5.80 12.99 -4.50
C TYR A 209 -5.11 13.49 -3.22
N LEU A 210 -4.54 12.58 -2.42
CA LEU A 210 -3.85 12.93 -1.17
C LEU A 210 -2.62 13.81 -1.39
N ILE A 211 -1.89 13.58 -2.49
CA ILE A 211 -0.69 14.37 -2.83
C ILE A 211 -1.06 15.76 -3.35
N VAL A 212 -1.96 15.83 -4.33
CA VAL A 212 -2.27 17.09 -5.03
C VAL A 212 -3.19 17.97 -4.19
N LEU A 213 -4.27 17.38 -3.66
CA LEU A 213 -5.37 18.11 -3.02
C LEU A 213 -5.38 17.96 -1.49
N GLY A 214 -4.86 16.85 -0.95
CA GLY A 214 -4.88 16.55 0.48
C GLY A 214 -6.28 16.13 0.96
N VAL A 215 -7.14 17.11 1.25
CA VAL A 215 -8.55 16.90 1.64
C VAL A 215 -9.43 18.02 1.08
N ARG A 216 -10.73 17.77 0.89
CA ARG A 216 -11.68 18.83 0.49
C ARG A 216 -11.67 20.00 1.47
N LYS A 217 -11.86 21.22 0.98
CA LYS A 217 -11.93 22.45 1.81
C LYS A 217 -13.06 22.40 2.85
N SER A 218 -14.16 21.71 2.54
CA SER A 218 -15.28 21.45 3.46
C SER A 218 -14.92 20.59 4.67
N ALA A 219 -13.74 19.94 4.67
CA ALA A 219 -13.22 19.19 5.81
C ALA A 219 -12.50 20.07 6.84
N LEU A 220 -12.26 21.36 6.52
CA LEU A 220 -11.65 22.31 7.44
C LEU A 220 -12.75 22.95 8.30
N PRO A 221 -12.52 23.17 9.60
CA PRO A 221 -13.41 23.98 10.41
C PRO A 221 -13.60 25.35 9.74
N THR A 222 -14.85 25.81 9.62
CA THR A 222 -15.14 27.19 9.22
C THR A 222 -14.42 28.11 10.19
N PRO A 223 -13.67 29.13 9.73
CA PRO A 223 -13.11 30.14 10.62
C PRO A 223 -14.25 30.66 11.49
N ALA A 224 -14.10 30.57 12.82
CA ALA A 224 -15.08 31.16 13.72
C ALA A 224 -15.26 32.62 13.29
N ALA A 225 -16.50 33.01 12.99
CA ALA A 225 -16.81 34.41 12.78
C ALA A 225 -16.30 35.14 14.02
N THR A 226 -15.34 36.05 13.82
CA THR A 226 -14.88 36.96 14.86
C THR A 226 -16.16 37.58 15.44
N PRO A 227 -16.42 37.48 16.76
CA PRO A 227 -17.55 38.19 17.34
C PRO A 227 -17.39 39.65 16.94
N ASP A 228 -18.37 40.17 16.20
CA ASP A 228 -18.40 41.57 15.79
C ASP A 228 -18.06 42.44 16.99
N ALA A 229 -17.11 43.37 16.78
CA ALA A 229 -16.76 44.36 17.78
C ALA A 229 -18.05 45.03 18.28
N ALA A 230 -18.29 44.93 19.58
CA ALA A 230 -19.41 45.62 20.22
C ALA A 230 -19.36 47.10 19.82
N PRO A 231 -20.48 47.71 19.40
CA PRO A 231 -20.48 49.12 19.07
C PRO A 231 -20.14 49.93 20.34
N ASP A 232 -19.09 50.75 20.22
CA ASP A 232 -18.68 51.72 21.24
C ASP A 232 -19.91 52.49 21.74
N ALA A 233 -20.25 52.30 23.01
CA ALA A 233 -21.24 53.09 23.70
C ALA A 233 -20.70 54.52 23.82
N ALA A 234 -21.07 55.36 22.86
CA ALA A 234 -20.78 56.78 22.86
C ALA A 234 -21.35 57.42 24.14
N THR A 235 -20.42 58.01 24.89
CA THR A 235 -20.58 59.01 25.94
C THR A 235 -21.68 60.02 25.64
N ALA A 236 -22.61 60.22 26.56
CA ALA A 236 -23.42 61.43 26.66
C ALA A 236 -22.95 62.25 27.89
N PRO A 237 -22.60 63.54 27.74
CA PRO A 237 -22.30 64.41 28.87
C PRO A 237 -23.56 65.14 29.37
N ALA A 238 -23.62 65.26 30.70
CA ALA A 238 -24.34 66.20 31.57
C ALA A 238 -25.85 66.44 31.36
#